data_AF-A0A7S1XGB5-F1
#
_entry.id   AF-A0A7S1XGB5-F1
#
_cell.length_a   1.000
_cell.length_b   1.000
_cell.length_c   1.000
_cell.angle_alpha   90.00
_cell.angle_beta   90.00
_cell.angle_gamma   90.00
#
_symmetry.space_group_name_H-M   'P 1'
#
loop_
_entity.id
_entity.type
_entity.pdbx_description
1 polymer ?
#
loop_
_entity_poly.entity_id
_entity_poly.type
_entity_poly.pdbx_seq_one_letter_code
_entity_poly.pdbx_strand_id
1 'polypeptide(L)'
;QLASGIFVVQVFAPSGYAPSFGVDPTTLRSPPVDLSTPNQAIVQSPIGFRALPSTISGIVFVDTNHDDLQEATESGKSMVTVSLFVQGGRTPLTSVETNENGIYNFPNLAPGLYFVQLTSPVGYRFSNGRNSSFDSSTGKSTTYTVQAGQNLGIPPIGIEQTTGYITGLVFIDTNKNGNSDASEVGFSGIQVDLYLA
;
A
#
# COMPACT_ATOMS: atom_id res chain seq x y z
N GLN A 1 -30.72 -39.56 14.67
CA GLN A 1 -30.89 -39.54 16.15
C GLN A 1 -29.56 -39.98 16.75
N LEU A 2 -29.09 -39.34 17.82
CA LEU A 2 -27.84 -39.71 18.52
C LEU A 2 -28.15 -40.68 19.66
N ALA A 3 -27.18 -41.50 20.04
CA ALA A 3 -27.28 -42.33 21.25
C ALA A 3 -27.20 -41.48 22.52
N SER A 4 -27.64 -42.04 23.66
CA SER A 4 -27.48 -41.42 24.98
C SER A 4 -26.00 -41.18 25.29
N GLY A 5 -25.66 -40.00 25.82
CA GLY A 5 -24.29 -39.65 26.17
C GLY A 5 -24.06 -38.15 26.32
N ILE A 6 -22.81 -37.80 26.65
CA ILE A 6 -22.34 -36.41 26.74
C ILE A 6 -21.60 -36.06 25.45
N PHE A 7 -22.02 -34.96 24.81
CA PHE A 7 -21.50 -34.51 23.53
C PHE A 7 -20.88 -33.11 23.66
N VAL A 8 -19.96 -32.79 22.75
CA VAL A 8 -19.47 -31.43 22.53
C VAL A 8 -19.57 -31.10 21.05
N VAL A 9 -19.89 -29.85 20.74
CA VAL A 9 -19.86 -29.34 19.36
C VAL A 9 -18.51 -28.70 19.14
N GLN A 10 -17.73 -29.20 18.19
CA GLN A 10 -16.48 -28.56 17.77
C GLN A 10 -16.72 -27.75 16.49
N VAL A 11 -16.27 -26.50 16.50
CA VAL A 11 -16.31 -25.61 15.33
C VAL A 11 -14.91 -25.36 14.81
N PHE A 12 -14.84 -24.88 13.57
CA PHE A 12 -13.62 -24.35 12.98
C PHE A 12 -13.85 -22.88 12.65
N ALA A 13 -12.91 -22.02 13.04
CA ALA A 13 -13.01 -20.61 12.73
C ALA A 13 -12.68 -20.38 11.25
N PRO A 14 -13.53 -19.67 10.48
CA PRO A 14 -13.16 -19.20 9.16
C PRO A 14 -11.92 -18.30 9.23
N SER A 15 -11.15 -18.25 8.14
CA SER A 15 -10.02 -17.33 8.04
C SER A 15 -10.48 -15.89 8.31
N GLY A 16 -9.77 -15.18 9.19
CA GLY A 16 -10.11 -13.80 9.57
C GLY A 16 -11.12 -13.67 10.70
N TYR A 17 -11.52 -14.77 11.33
CA TYR A 17 -12.46 -14.76 12.44
C TYR A 17 -11.93 -15.53 13.64
N ALA A 18 -12.37 -15.13 14.84
CA ALA A 18 -12.20 -15.89 16.07
C ALA A 18 -13.55 -16.03 16.79
N PRO A 19 -13.77 -17.12 17.55
CA PRO A 19 -14.95 -17.21 18.39
C PRO A 19 -15.05 -16.03 19.35
N SER A 20 -16.23 -15.43 19.44
CA SER A 20 -16.55 -14.37 20.39
C SER A 20 -17.31 -14.88 21.61
N PHE A 21 -18.11 -15.94 21.46
CA PHE A 21 -18.78 -16.63 22.56
C PHE A 21 -19.29 -18.02 22.15
N GLY A 22 -19.68 -18.85 23.12
CA GLY A 22 -20.35 -20.13 22.91
C GLY A 22 -19.42 -21.36 22.79
N VAL A 23 -18.12 -21.14 22.59
CA VAL A 23 -17.08 -22.18 22.61
C VAL A 23 -15.84 -21.71 23.35
N ASP A 24 -15.05 -22.65 23.85
CA ASP A 24 -13.71 -22.38 24.36
C ASP A 24 -12.79 -21.89 23.21
N PRO A 25 -12.06 -20.78 23.37
CA PRO A 25 -11.30 -20.16 22.29
C PRO A 25 -10.05 -20.93 21.87
N THR A 26 -9.60 -21.91 22.67
CA THR A 26 -8.40 -22.71 22.37
C THR A 26 -8.75 -24.05 21.72
N THR A 27 -9.78 -24.70 22.22
CA THR A 27 -10.23 -26.01 21.74
C THR A 27 -11.30 -25.92 20.67
N LEU A 28 -11.94 -24.76 20.54
CA LEU A 28 -13.09 -24.49 19.66
C LEU A 28 -14.29 -25.42 19.93
N ARG A 29 -14.44 -25.86 21.18
CA ARG A 29 -15.52 -26.76 21.63
C ARG A 29 -16.54 -26.03 22.49
N SER A 30 -17.82 -26.36 22.31
CA SER A 30 -18.89 -25.93 23.21
C SER A 30 -18.71 -26.55 24.60
N PRO A 31 -19.38 -26.01 25.63
CA PRO A 31 -19.62 -26.77 26.85
C PRO A 31 -20.28 -28.13 26.56
N PRO A 32 -20.10 -29.14 27.42
CA PRO A 32 -20.73 -30.44 27.26
C PRO A 32 -22.26 -30.36 27.27
N VAL A 33 -22.89 -31.16 26.42
CA VAL A 33 -24.35 -31.30 26.28
C VAL A 33 -24.72 -32.73 26.67
N ASP A 34 -25.49 -32.89 27.74
CA ASP A 34 -25.94 -34.19 28.22
C ASP A 34 -27.25 -34.60 27.54
N LEU A 35 -27.20 -35.66 26.71
CA LEU A 35 -28.35 -36.29 26.05
C LEU A 35 -28.71 -37.62 26.73
N SER A 36 -28.59 -37.70 28.06
CA SER A 36 -28.87 -38.91 28.82
C SER A 36 -30.35 -39.32 28.82
N THR A 37 -31.28 -38.40 28.54
CA THR A 37 -32.73 -38.70 28.57
C THR A 37 -33.28 -39.14 27.20
N PRO A 38 -34.16 -40.17 27.13
CA PRO A 38 -34.74 -40.62 25.86
C PRO A 38 -35.54 -39.52 25.15
N ASN A 39 -35.35 -39.39 23.84
CA ASN A 39 -36.03 -38.40 22.99
C ASN A 39 -35.80 -36.93 23.41
N GLN A 40 -34.73 -36.63 24.15
CA GLN A 40 -34.37 -35.27 24.52
C GLN A 40 -34.03 -34.44 23.28
N ALA A 41 -34.65 -33.27 23.16
CA ALA A 41 -34.27 -32.25 22.20
C ALA A 41 -33.59 -31.11 22.95
N ILE A 42 -32.28 -30.93 22.75
CA ILE A 42 -31.54 -29.79 23.29
C ILE A 42 -31.22 -28.83 22.16
N VAL A 43 -31.58 -27.56 22.35
CA VAL A 43 -31.12 -26.47 21.50
C VAL A 43 -29.85 -25.91 22.11
N GLN A 44 -28.72 -26.00 21.40
CA GLN A 44 -27.46 -25.44 21.86
C GLN A 44 -27.54 -23.90 21.87
N SER A 45 -26.89 -23.27 22.86
CA SER A 45 -26.63 -21.83 22.81
C SER A 45 -25.91 -21.44 21.51
N PRO A 46 -26.21 -20.28 20.91
CA PRO A 46 -25.53 -19.83 19.69
C PRO A 46 -24.02 -19.72 19.87
N ILE A 47 -23.28 -19.92 18.78
CA ILE A 47 -21.83 -19.72 18.71
C ILE A 47 -21.57 -18.45 17.90
N GLY A 48 -20.91 -17.48 18.51
CA GLY A 48 -20.56 -16.21 17.87
C GLY A 48 -19.13 -16.19 17.35
N PHE A 49 -18.93 -15.44 16.26
CA PHE A 49 -17.60 -15.11 15.73
C PHE A 49 -17.43 -13.60 15.65
N ARG A 50 -16.19 -13.12 15.80
CA ARG A 50 -15.79 -11.74 15.52
C ARG A 50 -14.71 -11.71 14.45
N ALA A 51 -14.70 -10.66 13.63
CA ALA A 51 -13.62 -10.42 12.68
C ALA A 51 -12.31 -10.06 13.42
N LEU A 52 -11.20 -10.47 12.84
CA LEU A 52 -9.84 -10.11 13.23
C LEU A 52 -9.26 -9.22 12.11
N PRO A 53 -9.61 -7.92 12.09
CA PRO A 53 -9.17 -7.02 11.02
C PRO A 53 -7.66 -6.87 11.03
N SER A 54 -7.06 -6.92 9.85
CA SER A 54 -5.63 -6.72 9.63
C SER A 54 -5.37 -5.36 8.98
N THR A 55 -4.12 -4.93 8.98
CA THR A 55 -3.69 -3.68 8.31
C THR A 55 -2.47 -3.90 7.42
N ILE A 56 -2.36 -3.07 6.39
CA ILE A 56 -1.12 -2.84 5.64
C ILE A 56 -0.75 -1.37 5.78
N SER A 57 0.49 -1.07 6.13
CA SER A 57 1.01 0.29 6.21
C SER A 57 2.40 0.39 5.59
N GLY A 58 2.77 1.58 5.12
CA GLY A 58 4.10 1.85 4.60
C GLY A 58 4.39 3.35 4.53
N ILE A 59 5.56 3.67 3.98
CA ILE A 59 6.08 5.03 3.82
C ILE A 59 6.50 5.24 2.37
N VAL A 60 6.19 6.42 1.82
CA VAL A 60 6.81 6.94 0.60
C VAL A 60 7.72 8.09 0.99
N PHE A 61 8.97 8.08 0.55
CA PHE A 61 9.97 9.10 0.90
C PHE A 61 10.64 9.67 -0.35
N VAL A 62 11.15 10.89 -0.22
CA VAL A 62 11.96 11.53 -1.27
C VAL A 62 13.38 11.01 -1.14
N ASP A 63 13.75 10.14 -2.06
CA ASP A 63 15.08 9.58 -2.18
C ASP A 63 15.99 10.59 -2.88
N THR A 64 16.91 11.15 -2.09
CA THR A 64 17.82 12.22 -2.49
C THR A 64 19.20 11.68 -2.88
N ASN A 65 19.51 10.45 -2.50
CA ASN A 65 20.82 9.85 -2.72
C ASN A 65 20.82 8.73 -3.79
N HIS A 66 19.62 8.37 -4.28
CA HIS A 66 19.36 7.40 -5.33
C HIS A 66 19.65 5.93 -4.97
N ASP A 67 19.56 5.57 -3.68
CA ASP A 67 19.85 4.21 -3.22
C ASP A 67 18.60 3.40 -2.84
N ASP A 68 17.43 4.04 -2.84
CA ASP A 68 16.11 3.47 -2.49
C ASP A 68 16.06 2.85 -1.09
N LEU A 69 16.82 3.41 -0.15
CA LEU A 69 16.81 3.09 1.27
C LEU A 69 16.52 4.35 2.07
N GLN A 70 15.41 4.36 2.81
CA GLN A 70 15.06 5.54 3.59
C GLN A 70 16.10 5.86 4.67
N GLU A 71 16.76 7.01 4.58
CA GLU A 71 17.58 7.54 5.68
C GLU A 71 16.89 8.63 6.50
N ALA A 72 17.47 8.94 7.67
CA ALA A 72 16.95 9.95 8.59
C ALA A 72 16.91 11.37 8.00
N THR A 73 17.72 11.66 6.98
CA THR A 73 17.74 12.94 6.28
C THR A 73 16.66 13.04 5.20
N GLU A 74 16.04 11.92 4.84
CA GLU A 74 15.09 11.84 3.75
C GLU A 74 13.66 11.97 4.26
N SER A 75 12.94 12.91 3.67
CA SER A 75 11.60 13.28 4.13
C SER A 75 10.54 12.41 3.48
N GLY A 76 9.47 12.11 4.22
CA GLY A 76 8.28 11.50 3.66
C GLY A 76 7.63 12.39 2.60
N LYS A 77 7.03 11.78 1.56
CA LYS A 77 6.28 12.49 0.53
C LYS A 77 4.77 12.39 0.79
N SER A 78 4.15 13.52 1.09
CA SER A 78 2.69 13.66 1.16
C SER A 78 2.00 13.65 -0.22
N MET A 79 0.72 13.31 -0.22
CA MET A 79 -0.18 13.33 -1.39
C MET A 79 0.28 12.40 -2.52
N VAL A 80 0.88 11.26 -2.17
CA VAL A 80 1.15 10.18 -3.11
C VAL A 80 -0.01 9.20 -3.06
N THR A 81 -0.69 8.98 -4.18
CA THR A 81 -1.76 8.00 -4.26
C THR A 81 -1.19 6.58 -4.22
N VAL A 82 -1.63 5.81 -3.22
CA VAL A 82 -1.31 4.40 -3.01
C VAL A 82 -2.58 3.59 -3.15
N SER A 83 -2.56 2.59 -4.03
CA SER A 83 -3.71 1.71 -4.30
C SER A 83 -3.41 0.30 -3.84
N LEU A 84 -4.34 -0.31 -3.10
CA LEU A 84 -4.25 -1.69 -2.63
C LEU A 84 -4.98 -2.61 -3.60
N PHE A 85 -4.37 -3.74 -3.94
CA PHE A 85 -4.96 -4.77 -4.80
C PHE A 85 -4.92 -6.12 -4.10
N VAL A 86 -5.95 -6.93 -4.37
CA VAL A 86 -5.89 -8.38 -4.11
C VAL A 86 -5.05 -9.02 -5.21
N GLN A 87 -4.23 -10.02 -4.88
CA GLN A 87 -3.41 -10.73 -5.86
C GLN A 87 -4.25 -11.25 -7.03
N GLY A 88 -3.80 -10.99 -8.26
CA GLY A 88 -4.53 -11.33 -9.50
C GLY A 88 -5.65 -10.35 -9.88
N GLY A 89 -5.99 -9.41 -8.99
CA GLY A 89 -6.94 -8.33 -9.28
C GLY A 89 -6.40 -7.31 -10.27
N ARG A 90 -7.28 -6.78 -11.13
CA ARG A 90 -6.95 -5.74 -12.13
C ARG A 90 -7.41 -4.34 -11.71
N THR A 91 -8.34 -4.28 -10.76
CA THR A 91 -8.89 -3.05 -10.18
C THR A 91 -8.46 -2.93 -8.72
N PRO A 92 -8.18 -1.72 -8.22
CA PRO A 92 -7.84 -1.54 -6.82
C PRO A 92 -9.03 -1.94 -5.94
N LEU A 93 -8.74 -2.59 -4.82
CA LEU A 93 -9.69 -2.81 -3.75
C LEU A 93 -10.06 -1.47 -3.08
N THR A 94 -9.05 -0.62 -2.87
CA THR A 94 -9.19 0.74 -2.35
C THR A 94 -7.90 1.55 -2.61
N SER A 95 -7.97 2.86 -2.41
CA SER A 95 -6.83 3.76 -2.54
C SER A 95 -6.82 4.81 -1.43
N VAL A 96 -5.63 5.26 -1.04
CA VAL A 96 -5.40 6.31 -0.04
C VAL A 96 -4.30 7.24 -0.54
N GLU A 97 -4.18 8.42 0.06
CA GLU A 97 -3.03 9.29 -0.12
C GLU A 97 -2.13 9.25 1.12
N THR A 98 -0.82 9.35 0.90
CA THR A 98 0.14 9.51 1.99
C THR A 98 -0.07 10.83 2.73
N ASN A 99 0.15 10.81 4.04
CA ASN A 99 0.11 12.02 4.87
C ASN A 99 1.40 12.85 4.79
N GLU A 100 1.50 13.91 5.59
CA GLU A 100 2.65 14.82 5.67
C GLU A 100 4.00 14.12 5.90
N ASN A 101 3.99 12.97 6.59
CA ASN A 101 5.18 12.16 6.86
C ASN A 101 5.39 11.03 5.83
N GLY A 102 4.66 11.04 4.72
CA GLY A 102 4.71 9.99 3.70
C GLY A 102 4.03 8.68 4.08
N ILE A 103 3.33 8.63 5.21
CA ILE A 103 2.73 7.39 5.73
C ILE A 103 1.37 7.14 5.08
N TYR A 104 1.10 5.90 4.72
CA TYR A 104 -0.22 5.41 4.33
C TYR A 104 -0.61 4.16 5.15
N ASN A 105 -1.92 3.92 5.28
CA ASN A 105 -2.47 2.77 6.00
C ASN A 105 -3.80 2.29 5.41
N PHE A 106 -3.93 0.98 5.20
CA PHE A 106 -5.14 0.29 4.81
C PHE A 106 -5.66 -0.53 6.00
N PRO A 107 -6.71 -0.07 6.70
CA PRO A 107 -7.27 -0.80 7.83
C PRO A 107 -8.29 -1.85 7.39
N ASN A 108 -8.67 -2.73 8.33
CA ASN A 108 -9.81 -3.65 8.20
C ASN A 108 -9.74 -4.63 7.04
N LEU A 109 -8.53 -5.14 6.75
CA LEU A 109 -8.31 -6.13 5.71
C LEU A 109 -8.64 -7.53 6.21
N ALA A 110 -9.33 -8.31 5.37
CA ALA A 110 -9.44 -9.74 5.55
C ALA A 110 -8.08 -10.40 5.26
N PRO A 111 -7.75 -11.56 5.87
CA PRO A 111 -6.54 -12.29 5.52
C PRO A 111 -6.53 -12.67 4.04
N GLY A 112 -5.36 -12.58 3.42
CA GLY A 112 -5.25 -12.80 1.99
C GLY A 112 -3.90 -12.38 1.42
N LEU A 113 -3.81 -12.40 0.10
CA LEU A 113 -2.63 -12.01 -0.66
C LEU A 113 -2.89 -10.66 -1.31
N TYR A 114 -2.06 -9.68 -1.00
CA TYR A 114 -2.23 -8.30 -1.45
C TYR A 114 -0.94 -7.72 -2.02
N PHE A 115 -1.05 -6.74 -2.90
CA PHE A 115 0.07 -5.90 -3.31
C PHE A 115 -0.39 -4.45 -3.36
N VAL A 116 0.55 -3.52 -3.23
CA VAL A 116 0.28 -2.09 -3.39
C VAL A 116 0.82 -1.59 -4.72
N GLN A 117 0.18 -0.56 -5.27
CA GLN A 117 0.68 0.16 -6.43
C GLN A 117 0.62 1.66 -6.17
N LEU A 118 1.74 2.34 -6.35
CA LEU A 118 1.82 3.80 -6.28
C LEU A 118 1.53 4.38 -7.67
N THR A 119 0.88 5.54 -7.67
CA THR A 119 0.89 6.42 -8.84
C THR A 119 2.05 7.38 -8.69
N SER A 120 2.91 7.45 -9.72
CA SER A 120 4.04 8.37 -9.75
C SER A 120 3.53 9.81 -9.59
N PRO A 121 3.98 10.55 -8.56
CA PRO A 121 3.55 11.93 -8.37
C PRO A 121 4.21 12.84 -9.41
N VAL A 122 3.51 13.93 -9.77
CA VAL A 122 4.02 14.91 -10.75
C VAL A 122 5.38 15.46 -10.31
N GLY A 123 6.34 15.47 -11.23
CA GLY A 123 7.71 15.93 -10.94
C GLY A 123 8.57 14.90 -10.21
N TYR A 124 8.14 13.64 -10.16
CA TYR A 124 8.91 12.55 -9.57
C TYR A 124 8.91 11.31 -10.46
N ARG A 125 9.89 10.44 -10.22
CA ARG A 125 9.91 9.06 -10.71
C ARG A 125 10.16 8.12 -9.53
N PHE A 126 9.88 6.84 -9.71
CA PHE A 126 10.27 5.85 -8.69
C PHE A 126 11.78 5.67 -8.68
N SER A 127 12.37 5.55 -7.49
CA SER A 127 13.76 5.17 -7.33
C SER A 127 13.99 3.78 -7.91
N ASN A 128 15.18 3.55 -8.46
CA ASN A 128 15.57 2.25 -9.05
C ASN A 128 16.76 1.62 -8.29
N GLY A 129 16.82 1.85 -6.98
CA GLY A 129 17.90 1.44 -6.10
C GLY A 129 17.77 0.00 -5.59
N ARG A 130 18.13 -0.20 -4.31
CA ARG A 130 18.36 -1.53 -3.73
C ARG A 130 17.10 -2.25 -3.29
N ASN A 131 15.95 -1.58 -3.22
CA ASN A 131 14.71 -2.17 -2.74
C ASN A 131 14.05 -3.04 -3.82
N SER A 132 14.29 -4.34 -3.76
CA SER A 132 13.68 -5.32 -4.67
C SER A 132 12.21 -5.65 -4.38
N SER A 133 11.64 -5.08 -3.31
CA SER A 133 10.22 -5.28 -2.98
C SER A 133 9.27 -4.44 -3.83
N PHE A 134 9.81 -3.60 -4.73
CA PHE A 134 9.06 -2.67 -5.56
C PHE A 134 9.61 -2.61 -6.99
N ASP A 135 8.72 -2.53 -7.97
CA ASP A 135 9.04 -2.39 -9.39
C ASP A 135 8.95 -0.92 -9.80
N SER A 136 10.10 -0.30 -10.02
CA SER A 136 10.25 1.11 -10.38
C SER A 136 9.67 1.46 -11.76
N SER A 137 9.34 0.49 -12.61
CA SER A 137 8.70 0.74 -13.90
C SER A 137 7.16 0.80 -13.82
N THR A 138 6.57 0.04 -12.89
CA THR A 138 5.11 -0.09 -12.76
C THR A 138 4.55 0.55 -11.49
N GLY A 139 5.42 0.87 -10.53
CA GLY A 139 5.04 1.34 -9.23
C GLY A 139 4.43 0.25 -8.35
N LYS A 140 4.67 -1.04 -8.61
CA LYS A 140 4.02 -2.16 -7.90
C LYS A 140 4.96 -2.80 -6.88
N SER A 141 4.43 -3.13 -5.72
CA SER A 141 5.15 -3.98 -4.76
C SER A 141 5.12 -5.45 -5.16
N THR A 142 5.94 -6.26 -4.49
CA THR A 142 5.72 -7.71 -4.39
C THR A 142 4.38 -8.01 -3.72
N THR A 143 3.94 -9.26 -3.79
CA THR A 143 2.75 -9.72 -3.08
C THR A 143 3.10 -10.06 -1.63
N TYR A 144 2.30 -9.57 -0.70
CA TYR A 144 2.37 -9.85 0.72
C TYR A 144 1.24 -10.76 1.17
N THR A 145 1.55 -11.70 2.05
CA THR A 145 0.57 -12.51 2.78
C THR A 145 0.16 -11.78 4.05
N VAL A 146 -1.12 -11.45 4.17
CA VAL A 146 -1.72 -10.87 5.37
C VAL A 146 -2.45 -11.95 6.14
N GLN A 147 -2.06 -12.15 7.39
CA GLN A 147 -2.72 -13.05 8.35
C GLN A 147 -3.80 -12.31 9.16
N ALA A 148 -4.69 -13.06 9.81
CA ALA A 148 -5.77 -12.50 10.64
C ALA A 148 -5.23 -11.69 11.83
N GLY A 149 -5.74 -10.48 12.01
CA GLY A 149 -5.30 -9.56 13.07
C GLY A 149 -3.88 -9.03 12.93
N GLN A 150 -3.24 -9.21 11.77
CA GLN A 150 -1.87 -8.76 11.54
C GLN A 150 -1.82 -7.25 11.24
N ASN A 151 -0.87 -6.55 11.86
CA ASN A 151 -0.46 -5.23 11.42
C ASN A 151 0.82 -5.37 10.56
N LEU A 152 0.69 -5.32 9.25
CA LEU A 152 1.80 -5.53 8.33
C LEU A 152 2.40 -4.18 7.88
N GLY A 153 3.62 -3.88 8.34
CA GLY A 153 4.46 -2.85 7.76
C GLY A 153 5.22 -3.38 6.55
N ILE A 154 5.19 -2.66 5.43
CA ILE A 154 5.99 -2.99 4.24
C ILE A 154 7.18 -2.04 4.10
N PRO A 155 8.24 -2.43 3.36
CA PRO A 155 9.41 -1.57 3.15
C PRO A 155 9.03 -0.18 2.59
N PRO A 156 9.72 0.89 3.01
CA PRO A 156 9.55 2.22 2.42
C PRO A 156 9.83 2.21 0.91
N ILE A 157 9.17 3.10 0.18
CA ILE A 157 9.32 3.22 -1.28
C ILE A 157 9.90 4.59 -1.61
N GLY A 158 11.06 4.61 -2.28
CA GLY A 158 11.73 5.84 -2.69
C GLY A 158 11.14 6.43 -3.96
N ILE A 159 11.05 7.76 -4.00
CA ILE A 159 10.80 8.52 -5.22
C ILE A 159 11.85 9.61 -5.38
N GLU A 160 12.27 9.86 -6.61
CA GLU A 160 13.28 10.85 -6.94
C GLU A 160 12.62 12.03 -7.64
N GLN A 161 13.02 13.27 -7.30
CA GLN A 161 12.58 14.43 -8.08
C GLN A 161 13.14 14.37 -9.50
N THR A 162 12.28 14.61 -10.48
CA THR A 162 12.69 14.82 -11.86
C THR A 162 12.91 16.32 -12.09
N THR A 163 14.14 16.70 -12.41
CA THR A 163 14.47 18.07 -12.82
C THR A 163 14.50 18.17 -14.34
N GLY A 164 13.96 19.28 -14.85
CA GLY A 164 14.06 19.66 -16.26
C GLY A 164 14.85 20.96 -16.40
N TYR A 165 15.46 21.17 -17.56
CA TYR A 165 16.18 22.40 -17.88
C TYR A 165 15.58 23.03 -19.14
N ILE A 166 15.43 24.35 -19.13
CA ILE A 166 15.16 25.14 -20.34
C ILE A 166 16.47 25.85 -20.69
N THR A 167 16.96 25.63 -21.90
CA THR A 167 18.16 26.30 -22.42
C THR A 167 17.83 26.99 -23.74
N GLY A 168 18.55 28.07 -24.04
CA GLY A 168 18.35 28.85 -25.25
C GLY A 168 19.46 29.88 -25.44
N LEU A 169 19.55 30.42 -26.66
CA LEU A 169 20.49 31.46 -27.03
C LEU A 169 19.73 32.75 -27.35
N VAL A 170 20.13 33.86 -26.74
CA VAL A 170 19.76 35.20 -27.21
C VAL A 170 20.90 35.68 -28.11
N PHE A 171 20.61 36.00 -29.36
CA PHE A 171 21.61 36.44 -30.35
C PHE A 171 21.11 37.64 -31.15
N ILE A 172 22.04 38.35 -31.77
CA ILE A 172 21.74 39.47 -32.67
C ILE A 172 21.51 38.91 -34.08
N ASP A 173 20.24 38.77 -34.47
CA ASP A 173 19.83 38.39 -35.83
C ASP A 173 20.07 39.56 -36.81
N THR A 174 21.25 39.56 -37.42
CA THR A 174 21.73 40.66 -38.26
C THR A 174 21.16 40.56 -39.67
N ASN A 175 20.90 39.35 -40.15
CA ASN A 175 20.41 39.11 -41.51
C ASN A 175 18.90 38.83 -41.59
N LYS A 176 18.19 38.80 -40.45
CA LYS A 176 16.75 38.65 -40.28
C LYS A 176 16.22 37.27 -40.70
N ASN A 177 17.02 36.22 -40.55
CA ASN A 177 16.63 34.88 -40.96
C ASN A 177 16.08 34.01 -39.82
N GLY A 178 16.15 34.49 -38.57
CA GLY A 178 15.68 33.76 -37.38
C GLY A 178 16.54 32.56 -36.96
N ASN A 179 17.70 32.35 -37.56
CA ASN A 179 18.66 31.30 -37.20
C ASN A 179 19.90 31.93 -36.60
N SER A 180 20.50 31.31 -35.60
CA SER A 180 21.79 31.77 -35.09
C SER A 180 22.91 31.34 -36.05
N ASP A 181 23.33 32.25 -36.92
CA ASP A 181 24.42 31.98 -37.85
C ASP A 181 25.80 32.11 -37.18
N ALA A 182 26.83 31.46 -37.75
CA ALA A 182 28.18 31.46 -37.19
C ALA A 182 28.82 32.86 -37.07
N SER A 183 28.33 33.83 -37.87
CA SER A 183 28.75 35.24 -37.82
C SER A 183 27.97 36.08 -36.81
N GLU A 184 26.91 35.55 -36.21
CA GLU A 184 26.05 36.27 -35.28
C GLU A 184 26.47 35.98 -33.84
N VAL A 185 26.59 37.06 -33.07
CA VAL A 185 27.09 37.00 -31.70
C VAL A 185 25.93 36.87 -30.71
N GLY A 186 26.20 36.19 -29.60
CA GLY A 186 25.31 36.17 -28.45
C GLY A 186 25.08 37.60 -27.92
N PHE A 187 23.85 37.92 -27.59
CA PHE A 187 23.49 39.25 -27.08
C PHE A 187 23.53 39.25 -25.54
N SER A 188 24.57 39.87 -24.97
CA SER A 188 24.74 39.96 -23.52
C SER A 188 23.92 41.10 -22.91
N GLY A 189 23.61 40.98 -21.61
CA GLY A 189 22.88 42.00 -20.85
C GLY A 189 21.35 41.97 -21.03
N ILE A 190 20.82 41.00 -21.77
CA ILE A 190 19.37 40.80 -21.92
C ILE A 190 18.82 40.06 -20.70
N GLN A 191 17.83 40.67 -20.03
CA GLN A 191 17.06 40.01 -18.99
C GLN A 191 16.13 38.97 -19.64
N VAL A 192 16.15 37.76 -19.10
CA VAL A 192 15.27 36.66 -19.50
C VAL A 192 14.50 36.23 -18.27
N ASP A 193 13.17 36.42 -18.31
CA ASP A 193 12.27 36.01 -17.23
C ASP A 193 11.52 34.74 -17.64
N LEU A 194 11.45 33.77 -16.72
CA LEU A 194 10.69 32.53 -16.88
C LEU A 194 9.46 32.58 -15.97
N TYR A 195 8.29 32.34 -16.54
CA TYR A 195 7.01 32.31 -15.81
C TYR A 195 6.41 30.91 -15.86
N LEU A 196 5.77 30.51 -14.77
CA LEU A 196 4.84 29.37 -14.78
C LEU A 196 3.59 29.78 -15.58
N ALA A 197 3.11 28.86 -16.42
CA ALA A 197 1.88 29.04 -17.19
C ALA A 197 0.63 28.97 -16.29
#